data_AF-A0AAU9VNC3-F1
#
_entry.id   AF-A0AAU9VNC3-F1
#
_cell.length_a   1.000
_cell.length_b   1.000
_cell.length_c   1.000
_cell.angle_alpha   90.00
_cell.angle_beta   90.00
_cell.angle_gamma   90.00
#
_symmetry.space_group_name_H-M   'P 1'
#
loop_
_entity.id
_entity.type
_entity.pdbx_description
1 polymer ?
#
loop_
_entity_poly.entity_id
_entity_poly.type
_entity_poly.pdbx_seq_one_letter_code
_entity_poly.pdbx_strand_id
1 'polypeptide(L)'
;MPFAVFCRFCGKQFKTGVSLRKHYELKHHEDRLFETTNIFVDEFGNRCDEPKATALGNDAELQEYLKWLSALVERINMSLVPDHPGKWCHIDCFQVPERYFRHILHRLESPRLDSVRDVSHRRQPIFKRTARRLSYKIFEEQTFKRILEEQDSLLFKSHALFSNQDEVPDISNMEAEEALEFAKARAKKPVPRPTSRSSMEISTGEGRSTREVELIWWPSLYSRSLYGKLTLRFYVKKTSI
;
A
#
# COMPACT_ATOMS: atom_id res chain seq x y z
N MET A 1 9.60 -20.94 9.69
CA MET A 1 11.03 -20.69 9.94
C MET A 1 11.26 -19.18 9.84
N PRO A 2 12.12 -18.55 10.65
CA PRO A 2 12.31 -17.10 10.57
C PRO A 2 13.28 -16.74 9.43
N PHE A 3 12.77 -16.04 8.41
CA PHE A 3 13.63 -15.38 7.43
C PHE A 3 14.26 -14.13 8.05
N ALA A 4 15.49 -13.84 7.63
CA ALA A 4 16.20 -12.64 8.05
C ALA A 4 17.12 -12.11 6.95
N VAL A 5 17.56 -10.87 7.13
CA VAL A 5 18.54 -10.21 6.28
C VAL A 5 19.78 -9.88 7.10
N PHE A 6 20.95 -9.87 6.48
CA PHE A 6 22.24 -9.73 7.16
C PHE A 6 22.99 -8.51 6.67
N CYS A 7 23.65 -7.82 7.59
CA CYS A 7 24.62 -6.80 7.24
C CYS A 7 25.88 -7.47 6.67
N ARG A 8 26.28 -7.12 5.44
CA ARG A 8 27.47 -7.72 4.81
C ARG A 8 28.79 -7.29 5.47
N PHE A 9 28.80 -6.17 6.18
CA PHE A 9 30.00 -5.66 6.82
C PHE A 9 30.31 -6.31 8.17
N CYS A 10 29.28 -6.53 9.00
CA CYS A 10 29.46 -7.04 10.36
C CYS A 10 28.72 -8.34 10.66
N GLY A 11 28.02 -8.92 9.67
CA GLY A 11 27.29 -10.19 9.81
C GLY A 11 26.05 -10.13 10.70
N LYS A 12 25.70 -8.95 11.25
CA LYS A 12 24.51 -8.83 12.13
C LYS A 12 23.23 -9.12 11.38
N GLN A 13 22.32 -9.83 12.05
CA GLN A 13 21.04 -10.26 11.54
C GLN A 13 19.93 -9.26 11.89
N PHE A 14 19.02 -9.02 10.93
CA PHE A 14 17.88 -8.12 11.07
C PHE A 14 16.60 -8.79 10.56
N LYS A 15 15.48 -8.43 11.20
CA LYS A 15 14.15 -8.97 10.83
C LYS A 15 13.46 -8.15 9.73
N THR A 16 13.94 -6.95 9.45
CA THR A 16 13.34 -6.06 8.43
C THR A 16 14.41 -5.32 7.64
N GLY A 17 14.09 -4.96 6.39
CA GLY A 17 14.92 -4.15 5.52
C GLY A 17 15.10 -2.73 6.08
N VAL A 18 14.05 -2.13 6.65
CA VAL A 18 14.17 -0.81 7.31
C VAL A 18 15.17 -0.84 8.48
N SER A 19 15.16 -1.88 9.33
CA SER A 19 16.13 -1.99 10.41
C SER A 19 17.56 -2.15 9.89
N LEU A 20 17.73 -2.91 8.81
CA LEU A 20 19.02 -3.05 8.16
C LEU A 20 19.50 -1.71 7.59
N ARG A 21 18.66 -0.96 6.87
CA ARG A 21 19.01 0.34 6.30
C ARG A 21 19.50 1.32 7.38
N LYS A 22 18.73 1.46 8.45
CA LYS A 22 19.12 2.30 9.61
C LYS A 22 20.45 1.87 10.20
N HIS A 23 20.73 0.57 10.23
CA HIS A 23 22.02 0.07 10.69
C HIS A 23 23.16 0.48 9.75
N TYR A 24 22.98 0.38 8.43
CA TYR A 24 23.95 0.86 7.45
C TYR A 24 24.23 2.37 7.61
N GLU A 25 23.17 3.18 7.70
CA GLU A 25 23.26 4.63 7.93
C GLU A 25 24.06 4.96 9.20
N LEU A 26 23.77 4.28 10.31
CA LEU A 26 24.34 4.59 11.63
C LEU A 26 25.73 3.98 11.90
N LYS A 27 26.07 2.84 11.29
CA LYS A 27 27.28 2.07 11.63
C LYS A 27 28.29 1.97 10.50
N HIS A 28 27.85 2.15 9.26
CA HIS A 28 28.70 2.03 8.09
C HIS A 28 28.79 3.33 7.28
N HIS A 29 27.93 4.32 7.56
CA HIS A 29 27.87 5.60 6.83
C HIS A 29 27.75 5.43 5.31
N GLU A 30 27.26 4.27 4.87
CA GLU A 30 27.18 3.85 3.47
C GLU A 30 25.78 3.34 3.17
N ASP A 31 24.93 4.20 2.61
CA ASP A 31 23.58 3.82 2.19
C ASP A 31 23.57 3.09 0.83
N ARG A 32 24.56 3.39 -0.04
CA ARG A 32 24.64 2.86 -1.41
C ARG A 32 24.71 1.33 -1.52
N LEU A 33 25.17 0.63 -0.48
CA LEU A 33 25.24 -0.84 -0.47
C LEU A 33 23.96 -1.50 0.05
N PHE A 34 23.03 -0.74 0.66
CA PHE A 34 21.73 -1.28 1.05
C PHE A 34 20.99 -1.89 -0.16
N GLU A 35 21.13 -1.25 -1.33
CA GLU A 35 20.43 -1.63 -2.56
C GLU A 35 20.81 -3.03 -3.08
N THR A 36 22.02 -3.53 -2.83
CA THR A 36 22.49 -4.82 -3.36
C THR A 36 22.47 -5.95 -2.33
N THR A 37 22.10 -5.65 -1.08
CA THR A 37 22.33 -6.53 0.09
C THR A 37 21.04 -7.03 0.76
N ASN A 38 19.89 -6.47 0.41
CA ASN A 38 18.61 -6.83 1.02
C ASN A 38 18.03 -8.15 0.48
N ILE A 39 18.70 -9.27 0.79
CA ILE A 39 18.28 -10.63 0.43
C ILE A 39 17.87 -11.36 1.71
N PHE A 40 16.61 -11.75 1.80
CA PHE A 40 16.11 -12.55 2.92
C PHE A 40 16.46 -14.02 2.72
N VAL A 41 17.09 -14.62 3.73
CA VAL A 41 17.39 -16.05 3.78
C VAL A 41 16.81 -16.70 5.03
N ASP A 42 16.52 -17.99 4.94
CA ASP A 42 16.11 -18.81 6.08
C ASP A 42 17.32 -19.28 6.92
N GLU A 43 17.05 -20.10 7.94
CA GLU A 43 18.06 -20.67 8.84
C GLU A 43 19.05 -21.63 8.15
N PHE A 44 18.70 -22.11 6.96
CA PHE A 44 19.54 -22.99 6.13
C PHE A 44 20.27 -22.20 5.03
N GLY A 45 20.10 -20.88 4.97
CA GLY A 45 20.69 -20.02 3.94
C GLY A 45 19.93 -20.01 2.61
N ASN A 46 18.74 -20.63 2.53
CA ASN A 46 17.94 -20.58 1.31
C ASN A 46 17.29 -19.21 1.17
N ARG A 47 17.36 -18.65 -0.03
CA ARG A 47 16.72 -17.36 -0.35
C ARG A 47 15.20 -17.48 -0.32
N CYS A 48 14.54 -16.41 0.10
CA CYS A 48 13.11 -16.30 -0.05
C CYS A 48 12.76 -16.27 -1.54
N ASP A 49 11.78 -17.08 -1.93
CA ASP A 49 11.17 -17.01 -3.25
C ASP A 49 10.22 -15.79 -3.29
N GLU A 50 10.58 -14.80 -4.10
CA GLU A 50 9.87 -13.54 -4.27
C GLU A 50 9.22 -13.49 -5.65
N PRO A 51 7.98 -12.97 -5.77
CA PRO A 51 7.38 -12.72 -7.07
C PRO A 51 8.27 -11.77 -7.89
N LYS A 52 8.74 -12.24 -9.05
CA LYS A 52 9.55 -11.41 -9.95
C LYS A 52 8.69 -10.27 -10.51
N ALA A 53 9.16 -9.03 -10.35
CA ALA A 53 8.55 -7.87 -10.98
C ALA A 53 8.54 -8.04 -12.50
N THR A 54 7.36 -8.04 -13.12
CA THR A 54 7.20 -8.26 -14.56
C THR A 54 5.95 -7.53 -15.05
N ALA A 55 6.06 -6.85 -16.20
CA ALA A 55 4.91 -6.22 -16.85
C ALA A 55 3.87 -7.26 -17.31
N LEU A 56 2.60 -6.85 -17.44
CA LEU A 56 1.60 -7.69 -18.10
C LEU A 56 1.93 -7.76 -19.59
N GLY A 57 1.73 -8.94 -20.18
CA GLY A 57 2.25 -9.24 -21.52
C GLY A 57 1.32 -8.90 -22.68
N ASN A 58 0.04 -8.65 -22.41
CA ASN A 58 -0.95 -8.33 -23.44
C ASN A 58 -2.03 -7.35 -22.94
N ASP A 59 -2.71 -6.70 -23.89
CA ASP A 59 -3.69 -5.66 -23.60
C ASP A 59 -4.93 -6.21 -22.89
N ALA A 60 -5.38 -7.42 -23.22
CA ALA A 60 -6.56 -8.02 -22.58
C ALA A 60 -6.34 -8.21 -21.08
N GLU A 61 -5.19 -8.75 -20.68
CA GLU A 61 -4.80 -8.90 -19.27
C GLU A 61 -4.66 -7.54 -18.57
N LEU A 62 -4.10 -6.54 -19.27
CA LEU A 62 -3.99 -5.19 -18.75
C LEU A 62 -5.38 -4.60 -18.46
N GLN A 63 -6.34 -4.75 -19.36
CA GLN A 63 -7.70 -4.26 -19.16
C GLN A 63 -8.41 -4.94 -17.99
N GLU A 64 -8.21 -6.25 -17.79
CA GLU A 64 -8.72 -6.94 -16.59
C GLU A 64 -8.07 -6.43 -15.30
N TYR A 65 -6.76 -6.19 -15.34
CA TYR A 65 -6.02 -5.61 -14.23
C TYR A 65 -6.53 -4.21 -13.88
N LEU A 66 -6.76 -3.33 -14.86
CA LEU A 66 -7.26 -1.98 -14.64
C LEU A 66 -8.67 -1.97 -14.02
N LYS A 67 -9.55 -2.90 -14.45
CA LYS A 67 -10.86 -3.11 -13.81
C LYS A 67 -10.75 -3.59 -12.36
N TRP A 68 -9.82 -4.48 -12.08
CA TRP A 68 -9.54 -4.91 -10.71
C TRP A 68 -8.97 -3.76 -9.86
N LEU A 69 -8.10 -2.95 -10.46
CA LEU A 69 -7.46 -1.80 -9.82
C LEU A 69 -8.47 -0.70 -9.49
N SER A 70 -9.45 -0.43 -10.36
CA SER A 70 -10.51 0.54 -10.06
C SER A 70 -11.34 0.10 -8.85
N ALA A 71 -11.70 -1.18 -8.75
CA ALA A 71 -12.36 -1.71 -7.54
C ALA A 71 -11.48 -1.58 -6.28
N LEU A 72 -10.15 -1.68 -6.40
CA LEU A 72 -9.24 -1.40 -5.29
C LEU A 72 -9.26 0.09 -4.91
N VAL A 73 -9.22 1.00 -5.89
CA VAL A 73 -9.32 2.45 -5.68
C VAL A 73 -10.62 2.83 -4.99
N GLU A 74 -11.75 2.28 -5.42
CA GLU A 74 -13.04 2.48 -4.77
C GLU A 74 -12.97 2.13 -3.26
N ARG A 75 -12.43 0.95 -2.93
CA ARG A 75 -12.29 0.51 -1.54
C ARG A 75 -11.33 1.38 -0.73
N ILE A 76 -10.30 1.94 -1.36
CA ILE A 76 -9.41 2.90 -0.72
C ILE A 76 -10.16 4.20 -0.42
N ASN A 77 -10.90 4.73 -1.40
CA ASN A 77 -11.70 5.95 -1.22
C ASN A 77 -12.74 5.77 -0.11
N MET A 78 -13.43 4.61 -0.06
CA MET A 78 -14.39 4.28 1.01
C MET A 78 -13.76 4.17 2.41
N SER A 79 -12.43 4.09 2.52
CA SER A 79 -11.75 4.08 3.82
C SER A 79 -11.64 5.47 4.45
N LEU A 80 -11.84 6.53 3.65
CA LEU A 80 -11.94 7.90 4.11
C LEU A 80 -13.33 8.09 4.72
N VAL A 81 -13.39 8.04 6.04
CA VAL A 81 -14.65 8.12 6.79
C VAL A 81 -14.57 9.20 7.86
N PRO A 82 -15.69 9.84 8.21
CA PRO A 82 -15.71 10.93 9.18
C PRO A 82 -15.52 10.46 10.63
N ASP A 83 -15.89 9.21 10.97
CA ASP A 83 -16.18 8.84 12.36
C ASP A 83 -15.06 8.19 13.18
N HIS A 84 -13.84 8.16 12.66
CA HIS A 84 -12.76 7.50 13.37
C HIS A 84 -11.59 8.43 13.70
N PRO A 85 -11.04 8.35 14.93
CA PRO A 85 -9.70 8.87 15.17
C PRO A 85 -8.73 8.16 14.21
N GLY A 86 -7.63 8.83 13.86
CA GLY A 86 -6.72 8.32 12.85
C GLY A 86 -6.36 6.83 13.07
N LYS A 87 -6.48 6.02 12.01
CA LYS A 87 -6.42 4.56 12.10
C LYS A 87 -5.62 3.94 10.97
N TRP A 88 -5.08 2.76 11.24
CA TRP A 88 -4.51 1.89 10.22
C TRP A 88 -5.60 1.11 9.50
N CYS A 89 -5.87 1.49 8.26
CA CYS A 89 -6.80 0.82 7.37
C CYS A 89 -6.16 -0.44 6.77
N HIS A 90 -6.97 -1.48 6.57
CA HIS A 90 -6.57 -2.74 5.95
C HIS A 90 -7.59 -3.11 4.89
N ILE A 91 -7.15 -3.26 3.65
CA ILE A 91 -7.97 -3.69 2.53
C ILE A 91 -7.48 -5.06 2.09
N ASP A 92 -8.28 -6.08 2.34
CA ASP A 92 -7.98 -7.45 1.95
C ASP A 92 -8.56 -7.76 0.56
N CYS A 93 -7.70 -8.13 -0.38
CA CYS A 93 -8.05 -8.65 -1.69
C CYS A 93 -7.71 -10.15 -1.74
N PHE A 94 -8.73 -10.99 -1.85
CA PHE A 94 -8.59 -12.44 -1.93
C PHE A 94 -8.54 -12.89 -3.40
N GLN A 95 -7.94 -14.05 -3.65
CA GLN A 95 -7.79 -14.64 -4.99
C GLN A 95 -7.30 -13.63 -6.05
N VAL A 96 -6.27 -12.85 -5.69
CA VAL A 96 -5.64 -11.92 -6.64
C VAL A 96 -4.70 -12.74 -7.53
N PRO A 97 -4.79 -12.64 -8.87
CA PRO A 97 -3.82 -13.25 -9.76
C PRO A 97 -2.40 -12.78 -9.44
N GLU A 98 -1.46 -13.72 -9.33
CA GLU A 98 -0.07 -13.38 -9.02
C GLU A 98 0.53 -12.42 -10.06
N ARG A 99 0.13 -12.56 -11.33
CA ARG A 99 0.52 -11.65 -12.43
C ARG A 99 0.18 -10.18 -12.14
N TYR A 100 -0.94 -9.89 -11.46
CA TYR A 100 -1.30 -8.52 -11.08
C TYR A 100 -0.34 -7.97 -10.02
N PHE A 101 -0.01 -8.81 -9.02
CA PHE A 101 0.96 -8.40 -8.01
C PHE A 101 2.36 -8.19 -8.60
N ARG A 102 2.82 -9.09 -9.50
CA ARG A 102 4.08 -8.92 -10.24
C ARG A 102 4.09 -7.63 -11.08
N HIS A 103 2.95 -7.27 -11.67
CA HIS A 103 2.79 -6.02 -12.39
C HIS A 103 2.90 -4.80 -11.47
N ILE A 104 2.21 -4.80 -10.33
CA ILE A 104 2.35 -3.74 -9.32
C ILE A 104 3.82 -3.58 -8.90
N LEU A 105 4.53 -4.69 -8.64
CA LEU A 105 5.95 -4.63 -8.32
C LEU A 105 6.79 -4.04 -9.45
N HIS A 106 6.45 -4.31 -10.71
CA HIS A 106 7.11 -3.72 -11.87
C HIS A 106 6.87 -2.21 -11.97
N ARG A 107 5.63 -1.77 -11.77
CA ARG A 107 5.24 -0.35 -11.78
C ARG A 107 5.83 0.44 -10.62
N LEU A 108 6.12 -0.24 -9.51
CA LEU A 108 6.89 0.27 -8.37
C LEU A 108 8.42 0.23 -8.58
N GLU A 109 8.89 -0.03 -9.80
CA GLU A 109 10.32 -0.13 -10.12
C GLU A 109 11.06 -1.20 -9.30
N SER A 110 10.41 -2.34 -9.05
CA SER A 110 10.93 -3.47 -8.26
C SER A 110 11.26 -3.09 -6.82
N PRO A 111 10.24 -2.77 -6.00
CA PRO A 111 10.43 -2.28 -4.65
C PRO A 111 11.07 -3.38 -3.80
N ARG A 112 11.86 -2.97 -2.81
CA ARG A 112 12.56 -3.91 -1.93
C ARG A 112 11.58 -4.55 -0.95
N LEU A 113 11.75 -5.85 -0.76
CA LEU A 113 11.10 -6.58 0.32
C LEU A 113 11.56 -6.03 1.67
N ASP A 114 10.60 -5.67 2.52
CA ASP A 114 10.87 -5.18 3.87
C ASP A 114 10.89 -6.33 4.89
N SER A 115 10.01 -7.32 4.76
CA SER A 115 10.05 -8.48 5.67
C SER A 115 9.38 -9.73 5.11
N VAL A 116 9.85 -10.87 5.59
CA VAL A 116 9.29 -12.20 5.30
C VAL A 116 8.93 -12.88 6.61
N ARG A 117 7.70 -13.39 6.70
CA ARG A 117 7.24 -14.14 7.88
C ARG A 117 6.40 -15.33 7.46
N ASP A 118 6.63 -16.46 8.09
CA ASP A 118 5.66 -17.56 8.07
C ASP A 118 4.66 -17.32 9.22
N VAL A 119 3.38 -17.18 8.89
CA VAL A 119 2.34 -16.86 9.88
C VAL A 119 1.22 -17.90 9.78
N SER A 120 0.68 -18.29 10.93
CA SER A 120 -0.53 -19.12 10.95
C SER A 120 -1.74 -18.30 10.49
N HIS A 121 -2.29 -18.63 9.32
CA HIS A 121 -3.48 -17.98 8.82
C HIS A 121 -4.73 -18.66 9.40
N ARG A 122 -5.25 -18.12 10.52
CA ARG A 122 -6.41 -18.67 11.23
C ARG A 122 -7.76 -18.11 10.78
N ARG A 123 -7.77 -17.20 9.79
CA ARG A 123 -9.02 -16.62 9.26
C ARG A 123 -9.51 -17.43 8.07
N GLN A 124 -10.82 -17.58 7.96
CA GLN A 124 -11.40 -18.24 6.78
C GLN A 124 -11.18 -17.40 5.52
N PRO A 125 -11.00 -18.04 4.36
CA PRO A 125 -10.90 -19.49 4.19
C PRO A 125 -9.51 -20.02 4.62
N ILE A 126 -9.49 -21.04 5.50
CA ILE A 126 -8.25 -21.63 6.05
C ILE A 126 -7.82 -22.78 5.15
N PHE A 127 -6.96 -22.49 4.17
CA PHE A 127 -6.46 -23.51 3.24
C PHE A 127 -5.13 -24.14 3.68
N LYS A 128 -4.33 -23.43 4.49
CA LYS A 128 -3.07 -23.93 5.06
C LYS A 128 -2.87 -23.46 6.50
N ARG A 129 -2.22 -24.30 7.31
CA ARG A 129 -1.91 -24.02 8.73
C ARG A 129 -0.92 -22.86 8.89
N THR A 130 0.01 -22.72 7.96
CA THR A 130 0.97 -21.62 7.87
C THR A 130 1.05 -21.13 6.43
N ALA A 131 1.18 -19.82 6.25
CA ALA A 131 1.35 -19.19 4.95
C ALA A 131 2.48 -18.17 5.03
N ARG A 132 3.23 -18.05 3.93
CA ARG A 132 4.29 -17.06 3.82
C ARG A 132 3.67 -15.70 3.56
N ARG A 133 4.17 -14.70 4.27
CA ARG A 133 3.77 -13.30 4.19
C ARG A 133 4.99 -12.48 3.79
N LEU A 134 4.90 -11.85 2.62
CA LEU A 134 5.87 -10.90 2.10
C LEU A 134 5.34 -9.49 2.32
N SER A 135 6.20 -8.57 2.74
CA SER A 135 5.82 -7.19 3.04
C SER A 135 6.72 -6.24 2.26
N TYR A 136 6.11 -5.36 1.48
CA TYR A 136 6.78 -4.30 0.73
C TYR A 136 6.26 -2.95 1.26
N LYS A 137 7.16 -2.04 1.58
CA LYS A 137 6.81 -0.73 2.14
C LYS A 137 7.13 0.39 1.17
N ILE A 138 6.16 1.28 1.00
CA ILE A 138 6.23 2.46 0.16
C ILE A 138 6.06 3.67 1.08
N PHE A 139 6.99 4.62 0.98
CA PHE A 139 7.01 5.81 1.82
C PHE A 139 6.78 7.11 1.03
N GLU A 140 6.56 6.99 -0.29
CA GLU A 140 6.32 8.12 -1.18
C GLU A 140 4.89 8.05 -1.74
N GLU A 141 4.08 9.05 -1.41
CA GLU A 141 2.68 9.13 -1.84
C GLU A 141 2.55 9.14 -3.37
N GLN A 142 3.39 9.91 -4.06
CA GLN A 142 3.31 10.07 -5.51
C GLN A 142 3.56 8.76 -6.24
N THR A 143 4.49 7.93 -5.76
CA THR A 143 4.75 6.61 -6.34
C THR A 143 3.57 5.68 -6.18
N PHE A 144 2.87 5.71 -5.04
CA PHE A 144 1.65 4.93 -4.85
C PHE A 144 0.49 5.46 -5.70
N LYS A 145 0.32 6.79 -5.74
CA LYS A 145 -0.71 7.48 -6.52
C LYS A 145 -0.62 7.16 -8.02
N ARG A 146 0.59 7.22 -8.60
CA ARG A 146 0.83 6.90 -10.01
C ARG A 146 0.33 5.52 -10.43
N ILE A 147 0.35 4.54 -9.51
CA ILE A 147 -0.15 3.18 -9.79
C ILE A 147 -1.66 3.17 -9.79
N LEU A 148 -2.28 3.79 -8.78
CA LEU A 148 -3.74 3.84 -8.65
C LEU A 148 -4.40 4.62 -9.79
N GLU A 149 -3.69 5.57 -10.40
CA GLU A 149 -4.14 6.38 -11.53
C GLU A 149 -3.82 5.74 -12.90
N GLU A 150 -3.30 4.51 -12.94
CA GLU A 150 -3.19 3.75 -14.21
C GLU A 150 -4.55 3.42 -14.80
N GLN A 151 -5.57 3.30 -13.95
CA GLN A 151 -6.96 3.21 -14.37
C GLN A 151 -7.58 4.61 -14.45
N ASP A 152 -8.51 4.76 -15.38
CA ASP A 152 -9.21 6.02 -15.70
C ASP A 152 -10.67 6.04 -15.22
N SER A 153 -11.15 4.93 -14.65
CA SER A 153 -12.56 4.74 -14.30
C SER A 153 -12.97 5.48 -13.02
N LEU A 154 -12.04 5.69 -12.09
CA LEU A 154 -12.29 6.33 -10.80
C LEU A 154 -11.18 7.30 -10.44
N LEU A 155 -11.57 8.48 -9.92
CA LEU A 155 -10.62 9.41 -9.32
C LEU A 155 -10.13 8.88 -7.98
N PHE A 156 -8.82 8.73 -7.83
CA PHE A 156 -8.22 8.44 -6.53
C PHE A 156 -8.29 9.67 -5.62
N LYS A 157 -8.85 9.50 -4.41
CA LYS A 157 -8.93 10.55 -3.39
C LYS A 157 -7.86 10.31 -2.33
N SER A 158 -6.87 11.20 -2.23
CA SER A 158 -5.93 11.18 -1.09
C SER A 158 -6.57 11.70 0.20
N HIS A 159 -7.66 12.46 0.08
CA HIS A 159 -8.43 12.99 1.21
C HIS A 159 -9.89 13.25 0.84
N ALA A 160 -10.73 13.38 1.87
CA ALA A 160 -12.13 13.75 1.76
C ALA A 160 -12.49 14.73 2.89
N LEU A 161 -13.41 15.66 2.60
CA LEU A 161 -13.93 16.63 3.55
C LEU A 161 -15.32 16.20 3.99
N PHE A 162 -15.64 16.45 5.26
CA PHE A 162 -16.92 16.06 5.84
C PHE A 162 -17.54 17.20 6.63
N SER A 163 -18.86 17.34 6.53
CA SER A 163 -19.69 18.11 7.45
C SER A 163 -20.50 17.13 8.28
N ASN A 164 -20.14 16.98 9.55
CA ASN A 164 -20.62 15.86 10.39
C ASN A 164 -20.34 14.50 9.72
N GLN A 165 -21.38 13.82 9.22
CA GLN A 165 -21.31 12.51 8.57
C GLN A 165 -21.26 12.58 7.05
N ASP A 166 -21.64 13.71 6.48
CA ASP A 166 -21.83 13.83 5.04
C ASP A 166 -20.53 14.31 4.38
N GLU A 167 -20.08 13.58 3.35
CA GLU A 167 -18.96 14.03 2.51
C GLU A 167 -19.37 15.31 1.77
N VAL A 168 -18.54 16.33 1.86
CA VAL A 168 -18.76 17.62 1.19
C VAL A 168 -17.69 17.84 0.11
N PRO A 169 -18.04 18.48 -1.02
CA PRO A 169 -17.08 18.72 -2.09
C PRO A 169 -15.90 19.59 -1.63
N ASP A 170 -14.71 19.21 -2.08
CA ASP A 170 -13.51 20.03 -1.93
C ASP A 170 -13.36 20.96 -3.13
N ILE A 171 -13.80 22.21 -2.95
CA ILE A 171 -13.79 23.25 -3.99
C ILE A 171 -12.37 23.51 -4.52
N SER A 172 -11.33 23.25 -3.72
CA SER A 172 -9.95 23.48 -4.15
C SER A 172 -9.46 22.51 -5.23
N ASN A 173 -10.15 21.37 -5.38
CA ASN A 173 -9.83 20.34 -6.38
C ASN A 173 -10.87 20.26 -7.50
N MET A 174 -11.83 21.18 -7.55
CA MET A 174 -12.85 21.20 -8.62
C MET A 174 -12.31 21.91 -9.86
N GLU A 175 -12.66 21.39 -11.04
CA GLU A 175 -12.44 22.09 -12.30
C GLU A 175 -13.21 23.40 -12.33
N ALA A 176 -12.72 24.40 -13.07
CA ALA A 176 -13.27 25.75 -13.04
C ALA A 176 -14.77 25.81 -13.36
N GLU A 177 -15.23 24.96 -14.27
CA GLU A 177 -16.64 24.87 -14.68
C GLU A 177 -17.53 24.25 -13.60
N GLU A 178 -17.07 23.16 -12.97
CA GLU A 178 -17.76 22.54 -11.83
C GLU A 178 -17.79 23.45 -10.61
N ALA A 179 -16.70 24.18 -10.34
CA ALA A 179 -16.62 25.15 -9.27
C ALA A 179 -17.62 26.29 -9.48
N LEU A 180 -17.83 26.73 -10.73
CA LEU A 180 -18.82 27.74 -11.09
C LEU A 180 -20.26 27.22 -10.92
N GLU A 181 -20.55 25.99 -11.36
CA GLU A 181 -21.87 25.37 -11.13
C GLU A 181 -22.16 25.18 -9.64
N PHE A 182 -21.17 24.72 -8.90
CA PHE A 182 -21.25 24.57 -7.45
C PHE A 182 -21.47 25.91 -6.75
N ALA A 183 -20.79 26.98 -7.18
CA ALA A 183 -21.00 28.33 -6.69
C ALA A 183 -22.43 28.83 -6.96
N LYS A 184 -22.96 28.58 -8.17
CA LYS A 184 -24.37 28.90 -8.53
C LYS A 184 -25.37 28.12 -7.67
N ALA A 185 -25.09 26.84 -7.38
CA ALA A 185 -25.94 26.02 -6.51
C ALA A 185 -25.89 26.52 -5.05
N ARG A 186 -24.70 26.89 -4.56
CA ARG A 186 -24.50 27.45 -3.22
C ARG A 186 -25.21 28.79 -3.00
N ALA A 187 -25.32 29.60 -4.05
CA ALA A 187 -26.11 30.84 -3.99
C ALA A 187 -27.62 30.57 -3.79
N LYS A 188 -28.11 29.40 -4.22
CA LYS A 188 -29.52 29.00 -4.08
C LYS A 188 -29.82 28.27 -2.77
N LYS A 189 -28.86 27.53 -2.21
CA LYS A 189 -28.97 26.84 -0.91
C LYS A 189 -27.65 26.90 -0.14
N PRO A 190 -27.66 27.18 1.17
CA PRO A 190 -26.44 27.14 1.98
C PRO A 190 -25.88 25.72 2.01
N VAL A 191 -24.67 25.57 1.48
CA VAL A 191 -23.91 24.31 1.52
C VAL A 191 -23.27 24.14 2.91
N PRO A 192 -23.32 22.94 3.52
CA PRO A 192 -22.67 22.67 4.79
C PRO A 192 -21.17 22.96 4.74
N ARG A 193 -20.64 23.64 5.76
CA ARG A 193 -19.19 23.86 5.88
C ARG A 193 -18.51 22.57 6.34
N PRO A 194 -17.32 22.25 5.80
CA PRO A 194 -16.55 21.11 6.29
C PRO A 194 -16.15 21.35 7.75
N THR A 195 -16.41 20.37 8.59
CA THR A 195 -16.04 20.35 10.02
C THR A 195 -14.86 19.43 10.28
N SER A 196 -14.55 18.53 9.34
CA SER A 196 -13.39 17.63 9.45
C SER A 196 -12.87 17.18 8.09
N ARG A 197 -11.64 16.68 8.10
CA ARG A 197 -10.93 16.12 6.96
C ARG A 197 -10.37 14.76 7.33
N SER A 198 -10.57 13.78 6.45
CA SER A 198 -9.88 12.49 6.49
C SER A 198 -8.88 12.42 5.35
N SER A 199 -7.64 12.07 5.65
CA SER A 199 -6.55 12.04 4.67
C SER A 199 -5.69 10.80 4.83
N MET A 200 -5.34 10.16 3.71
CA MET A 200 -4.27 9.17 3.67
C MET A 200 -2.94 9.90 3.93
N GLU A 201 -2.19 9.47 4.93
CA GLU A 201 -0.84 10.00 5.18
C GLU A 201 0.20 8.96 4.78
N ILE A 202 1.16 9.39 3.96
CA ILE A 202 2.33 8.59 3.58
C ILE A 202 3.55 9.48 3.72
N SER A 203 4.44 9.15 4.65
CA SER A 203 5.64 9.92 4.92
C SER A 203 6.73 9.12 5.61
N THR A 204 7.98 9.45 5.26
CA THR A 204 9.15 9.08 6.03
C THR A 204 9.19 9.92 7.31
N GLY A 205 8.81 9.30 8.44
CA GLY A 205 8.92 9.88 9.78
C GLY A 205 9.84 9.07 10.68
N GLU A 206 9.97 9.48 11.94
CA GLU A 206 10.73 8.78 12.96
C GLU A 206 9.83 7.93 13.89
N GLY A 207 10.12 6.63 13.97
CA GLY A 207 9.46 5.73 14.92
C GLY A 207 7.96 5.63 14.68
N ARG A 208 7.15 6.15 15.61
CA ARG A 208 5.69 6.11 15.53
C ARG A 208 5.09 7.17 14.62
N SER A 209 5.88 8.09 14.08
CA SER A 209 5.41 9.08 13.09
C SER A 209 5.63 8.64 11.64
N THR A 210 6.37 7.55 11.40
CA THR A 210 6.46 6.94 10.06
C THR A 210 5.08 6.49 9.60
N ARG A 211 4.72 6.84 8.36
CA ARG A 211 3.45 6.45 7.74
C ARG A 211 3.77 5.82 6.39
N GLU A 212 3.75 4.50 6.32
CA GLU A 212 3.92 3.77 5.07
C GLU A 212 2.59 3.30 4.47
N VAL A 213 2.63 3.06 3.16
CA VAL A 213 1.75 2.07 2.55
C VAL A 213 2.50 0.74 2.54
N GLU A 214 1.88 -0.29 3.08
CA GLU A 214 2.42 -1.66 3.06
C GLU A 214 1.59 -2.53 2.11
N LEU A 215 2.25 -3.09 1.10
CA LEU A 215 1.72 -4.17 0.29
C LEU A 215 2.13 -5.49 0.94
N ILE A 216 1.14 -6.23 1.46
CA ILE A 216 1.36 -7.50 2.13
C ILE A 216 0.86 -8.62 1.21
N TRP A 217 1.78 -9.36 0.63
CA TRP A 217 1.48 -10.45 -0.28
C TRP A 217 1.56 -11.82 0.42
N TRP A 218 0.54 -12.63 0.19
CA TRP A 218 0.45 -14.00 0.67
C TRP A 218 0.39 -14.96 -0.52
N PRO A 219 1.55 -15.31 -1.11
CA PRO A 219 1.61 -16.13 -2.32
C PRO A 219 1.11 -17.56 -2.09
N SER A 220 1.35 -18.10 -0.91
CA SER A 220 1.14 -19.52 -0.61
C SER A 220 -0.13 -19.79 0.18
N LEU A 221 -1.03 -18.82 0.32
CA LEU A 221 -2.26 -18.96 1.10
C LEU A 221 -3.17 -20.04 0.51
N TYR A 222 -3.30 -20.07 -0.81
CA TYR A 222 -4.06 -21.08 -1.54
C TYR A 222 -3.13 -22.19 -2.03
N SER A 223 -3.65 -23.42 -2.12
CA SER A 223 -2.86 -24.57 -2.55
C SER A 223 -2.78 -24.64 -4.08
N ARG A 224 -1.56 -24.68 -4.64
CA ARG A 224 -1.27 -24.91 -6.07
C ARG A 224 -2.04 -23.97 -7.02
N SER A 225 -2.12 -22.69 -6.69
CA SER A 225 -2.80 -21.68 -7.51
C SER A 225 -1.86 -20.56 -7.94
N LEU A 226 -2.08 -19.99 -9.12
CA LEU A 226 -1.46 -18.74 -9.60
C LEU A 226 -2.08 -17.49 -8.95
N TYR A 227 -2.58 -17.65 -7.72
CA TYR A 227 -3.37 -16.65 -6.99
C TYR A 227 -2.86 -16.56 -5.56
N GLY A 228 -2.97 -15.36 -4.98
CA GLY A 228 -2.63 -15.09 -3.59
C GLY A 228 -3.59 -14.11 -2.96
N LYS A 229 -3.30 -13.74 -1.71
CA LYS A 229 -4.00 -12.65 -1.01
C LYS A 229 -3.10 -11.44 -0.98
N LEU A 230 -3.62 -10.30 -1.40
CA LEU A 230 -2.99 -8.99 -1.22
C LEU A 230 -3.72 -8.26 -0.10
N THR A 231 -3.01 -7.85 0.94
CA THR A 231 -3.52 -6.89 1.92
C THR A 231 -2.80 -5.57 1.70
N LEU A 232 -3.56 -4.52 1.46
CA LEU A 232 -3.05 -3.15 1.46
C LEU A 232 -3.26 -2.56 2.86
N ARG A 233 -2.19 -2.07 3.50
CA ARG A 233 -2.27 -1.37 4.80
C ARG A 233 -1.75 0.04 4.67
N PHE A 234 -2.49 1.02 5.18
CA PHE A 234 -2.11 2.43 5.17
C PHE A 234 -2.78 3.16 6.33
N TYR A 235 -2.31 4.36 6.65
CA TYR A 235 -2.88 5.16 7.72
C TYR A 235 -3.79 6.26 7.17
N VAL A 236 -4.97 6.39 7.77
CA VAL A 236 -5.89 7.51 7.53
C VAL A 236 -5.88 8.37 8.77
N LYS A 237 -5.52 9.64 8.64
CA LYS A 237 -5.62 10.65 9.68
C LYS A 237 -6.97 11.35 9.58
N LYS A 238 -7.51 11.72 10.73
CA LYS A 238 -8.62 12.65 10.84
C LYS A 238 -8.15 13.95 11.49
N THR A 239 -8.54 15.08 10.92
CA THR A 239 -8.27 16.42 11.45
C THR A 239 -9.58 17.20 11.50
N SER A 240 -9.90 17.82 12.64
CA SER A 240 -11.01 18.78 12.72
C SER A 240 -10.60 20.11 12.08
N ILE A 241 -11.54 20.77 11.39
CA ILE A 241 -11.32 22.07 10.73
C ILE A 241 -11.96 23.17 11.55
#